data_AF-A0A3M1QQK1-F1
#
_entry.id   AF-A0A3M1QQK1-F1
#
_cell.length_a   1.000
_cell.length_b   1.000
_cell.length_c   1.000
_cell.angle_alpha   90.00
_cell.angle_beta   90.00
_cell.angle_gamma   90.00
#
_symmetry.space_group_name_H-M   'P 1'
#
loop_
_entity.id
_entity.type
_entity.pdbx_description
1 polymer ?
#
loop_
_entity_poly.entity_id
_entity_poly.type
_entity_poly.pdbx_seq_one_letter_code
_entity_poly.pdbx_strand_id
1 'polypeptide(L)'
;MFADDPQVHYSPGTSSPEVSKRTYHIVLVADFGSDRMDALTPVDKERLPEALAAAQPSLALAVPDPCGDGDEWEFRLTFDSLRSFEPAGVLKQIPQAGWRLGVREKLLARRAGELAPEQLERVVEEAAQADASLHWLPAALRANQTSAPGTPQPSGGSILDQIDEPPATDSVASEVERLAADAGDASKRISAGEADRLKAALARIDRELGAVCEAVLKSDSFRGVERAWRGLRFLVDRIDFREGVRLWALHAPRDAALDRLVERVINPAFDGEIPTPGMILLDYPFANTPADIQLLDQITQQAASLPVPA
;
A
#
# COMPACT_ATOMS: atom_id res chain seq x y z
N MET A 1 -69.63 61.71 -15.40
CA MET A 1 -69.66 60.41 -16.10
C MET A 1 -68.24 59.87 -16.01
N PHE A 2 -67.99 59.11 -14.95
CA PHE A 2 -66.69 58.49 -14.66
C PHE A 2 -66.56 57.26 -15.54
N ALA A 3 -65.42 57.11 -16.21
CA ALA A 3 -65.09 55.91 -16.97
C ALA A 3 -63.99 55.14 -16.22
N ASP A 4 -64.35 53.96 -15.71
CA ASP A 4 -63.50 52.75 -15.59
C ASP A 4 -62.74 52.52 -16.90
N ASP A 5 -61.53 51.99 -17.01
CA ASP A 5 -60.83 50.83 -16.39
C ASP A 5 -59.36 50.86 -16.97
N PRO A 6 -58.39 49.96 -16.67
CA PRO A 6 -58.21 49.04 -15.54
C PRO A 6 -56.84 49.19 -14.83
N GLN A 7 -56.82 48.73 -13.58
CA GLN A 7 -55.58 48.48 -12.82
C GLN A 7 -54.85 47.24 -13.37
N VAL A 8 -53.57 47.40 -13.71
CA VAL A 8 -52.69 46.28 -14.06
C VAL A 8 -52.35 45.52 -12.77
N HIS A 9 -52.99 44.37 -12.59
CA HIS A 9 -52.62 43.40 -11.56
C HIS A 9 -51.26 42.78 -11.93
N TYR A 10 -50.20 43.16 -11.22
CA TYR A 10 -48.92 42.47 -11.30
C TYR A 10 -49.02 41.18 -10.47
N SER A 11 -49.20 40.05 -11.13
CA SER A 11 -49.04 38.73 -10.50
C SER A 11 -47.55 38.49 -10.24
N PRO A 12 -47.06 38.33 -8.99
CA PRO A 12 -45.70 37.89 -8.74
C PRO A 12 -45.66 36.38 -8.93
N GLY A 13 -45.60 35.94 -10.17
CA GLY A 13 -45.72 34.55 -10.54
C GLY A 13 -44.89 34.23 -11.78
N THR A 14 -43.58 34.43 -11.67
CA THR A 14 -42.65 33.74 -12.57
C THR A 14 -41.40 33.47 -11.77
N SER A 15 -41.35 32.25 -11.21
CA SER A 15 -40.11 31.59 -10.84
C SER A 15 -39.05 31.90 -11.89
N SER A 16 -37.94 32.48 -11.46
CA SER A 16 -36.74 32.60 -12.29
C SER A 16 -36.50 31.25 -12.97
N PRO A 17 -36.12 31.20 -14.26
CA PRO A 17 -35.70 29.94 -14.84
C PRO A 17 -34.53 29.45 -13.98
N GLU A 18 -34.70 28.32 -13.31
CA GLU A 18 -33.57 27.58 -12.77
C GLU A 18 -32.61 27.41 -13.94
N VAL A 19 -31.49 28.12 -13.89
CA VAL A 19 -30.37 27.85 -14.76
C VAL A 19 -29.92 26.45 -14.35
N SER A 20 -30.45 25.44 -15.05
CA SER A 20 -29.99 24.06 -14.91
C SER A 20 -28.49 24.09 -15.15
N LYS A 21 -27.71 24.01 -14.06
CA LYS A 21 -26.24 24.04 -14.14
C LYS A 21 -25.84 22.94 -15.13
N ARG A 22 -25.29 23.35 -16.28
CA ARG A 22 -24.83 22.41 -17.30
C ARG A 22 -23.77 21.52 -16.67
N THR A 23 -23.90 20.22 -16.89
CA THR A 23 -22.97 19.25 -16.31
C THR A 23 -21.67 19.29 -17.10
N TYR A 24 -20.55 19.58 -16.42
CA TYR A 24 -19.24 19.64 -17.05
C TYR A 24 -18.53 18.29 -16.90
N HIS A 25 -18.30 17.60 -18.02
CA HIS A 25 -17.69 16.28 -18.04
C HIS A 25 -16.18 16.37 -18.33
N ILE A 26 -15.38 15.80 -17.44
CA ILE A 26 -13.93 15.65 -17.57
C ILE A 26 -13.61 14.18 -17.77
N VAL A 27 -12.82 13.85 -18.79
CA VAL A 27 -12.33 12.49 -19.03
C VAL A 27 -10.83 12.44 -18.79
N LEU A 28 -10.39 11.65 -17.82
CA LEU A 28 -8.98 11.35 -17.57
C LEU A 28 -8.61 10.04 -18.28
N VAL A 29 -7.66 10.12 -19.21
CA VAL A 29 -7.08 8.98 -19.92
C VAL A 29 -5.68 8.76 -19.38
N ALA A 30 -5.46 7.59 -18.79
CA ALA A 30 -4.19 7.23 -18.15
C ALA A 30 -3.95 5.73 -18.17
N ASP A 31 -2.71 5.33 -17.95
CA ASP A 31 -2.37 3.93 -17.74
C ASP A 31 -2.61 3.51 -16.27
N PHE A 32 -3.82 3.06 -15.98
CA PHE A 32 -4.17 2.50 -14.67
C PHE A 32 -3.64 1.08 -14.40
N GLY A 33 -2.91 0.45 -15.32
CA GLY A 33 -2.31 -0.88 -15.14
C GLY A 33 -3.32 -2.01 -14.91
N SER A 34 -4.51 -1.93 -15.52
CA SER A 34 -5.59 -2.89 -15.29
C SER A 34 -6.29 -3.31 -16.59
N ASP A 35 -6.22 -4.60 -16.90
CA ASP A 35 -6.99 -5.20 -18.00
C ASP A 35 -8.51 -5.23 -17.75
N ARG A 36 -8.95 -4.92 -16.52
CA ARG A 36 -10.37 -4.97 -16.12
C ARG A 36 -11.09 -3.64 -16.35
N MET A 37 -10.35 -2.56 -16.60
CA MET A 37 -10.89 -1.24 -16.88
C MET A 37 -11.02 -1.01 -18.40
N ASP A 38 -11.93 -1.72 -19.06
CA ASP A 38 -12.13 -1.57 -20.51
C ASP A 38 -13.16 -0.47 -20.88
N ALA A 39 -13.94 0.00 -19.91
CA ALA A 39 -15.00 0.98 -20.11
C ALA A 39 -14.69 2.32 -19.41
N LEU A 40 -15.35 3.36 -19.91
CA LEU A 40 -15.34 4.67 -19.28
C LEU A 40 -15.99 4.59 -17.89
N THR A 41 -15.18 4.79 -16.84
CA THR A 41 -15.59 4.54 -15.45
C THR A 41 -15.89 5.87 -14.74
N PRO A 42 -17.09 6.10 -14.19
CA PRO A 42 -17.39 7.30 -13.43
C PRO A 42 -16.67 7.28 -12.08
N VAL A 43 -16.02 8.38 -11.71
CA VAL A 43 -15.23 8.46 -10.47
C VAL A 43 -15.59 9.72 -9.67
N ASP A 44 -15.78 9.53 -8.37
CA ASP A 44 -15.97 10.58 -7.37
C ASP A 44 -15.36 10.13 -6.03
N LYS A 45 -15.62 10.87 -4.95
CA LYS A 45 -15.05 10.61 -3.62
C LYS A 45 -15.49 9.26 -3.03
N GLU A 46 -16.66 8.78 -3.40
CA GLU A 46 -17.22 7.52 -2.88
C GLU A 46 -16.87 6.34 -3.79
N ARG A 47 -16.83 6.56 -5.11
CA ARG A 47 -16.57 5.51 -6.11
C ARG A 47 -15.09 5.24 -6.36
N LEU A 48 -14.18 6.15 -6.04
CA LEU A 48 -12.75 5.95 -6.28
C LEU A 48 -12.20 4.67 -5.62
N PRO A 49 -12.45 4.38 -4.32
CA PRO A 49 -12.00 3.14 -3.70
C PRO A 49 -12.57 1.89 -4.36
N GLU A 50 -13.85 1.92 -4.76
CA GLU A 50 -14.53 0.80 -5.43
C GLU A 50 -13.95 0.56 -6.83
N ALA A 51 -13.71 1.63 -7.59
CA ALA A 51 -13.11 1.56 -8.91
C ALA A 51 -11.71 0.94 -8.86
N LEU A 52 -10.88 1.32 -7.88
CA LEU A 52 -9.55 0.74 -7.68
C LEU A 52 -9.64 -0.74 -7.28
N ALA A 53 -10.50 -1.08 -6.33
CA ALA A 53 -10.68 -2.46 -5.88
C ALA A 53 -11.21 -3.37 -7.00
N ALA A 54 -12.10 -2.88 -7.86
CA ALA A 54 -12.63 -3.61 -9.00
C ALA A 54 -11.59 -3.77 -10.12
N ALA A 55 -10.82 -2.71 -10.39
CA ALA A 55 -9.78 -2.69 -11.40
C ALA A 55 -8.68 -3.72 -11.09
N GLN A 56 -8.33 -3.91 -9.81
CA GLN A 56 -7.18 -4.72 -9.39
C GLN A 56 -5.95 -4.51 -10.29
N PRO A 57 -5.40 -3.28 -10.38
CA PRO A 57 -4.19 -3.04 -11.14
C PRO A 57 -3.12 -4.06 -10.79
N SER A 58 -2.45 -4.58 -11.81
CA SER A 58 -1.44 -5.61 -11.62
C SER A 58 -0.20 -5.31 -12.42
N LEU A 59 0.96 -5.56 -11.82
CA LEU A 59 2.24 -5.25 -12.43
C LEU A 59 3.21 -6.40 -12.19
N ALA A 60 3.77 -6.94 -13.26
CA ALA A 60 4.90 -7.86 -13.19
C ALA A 60 6.19 -7.04 -13.07
N LEU A 61 7.02 -7.37 -12.09
CA LEU A 61 8.33 -6.74 -11.87
C LEU A 61 9.40 -7.81 -11.68
N ALA A 62 10.59 -7.48 -12.14
CA ALA A 62 11.83 -8.17 -11.82
C ALA A 62 12.72 -7.18 -11.05
N VAL A 63 13.19 -7.58 -9.88
CA VAL A 63 14.00 -6.73 -8.99
C VAL A 63 15.27 -7.48 -8.59
N PRO A 64 16.45 -6.84 -8.56
CA PRO A 64 17.66 -7.50 -8.11
C PRO A 64 17.53 -8.06 -6.69
N ASP A 65 17.99 -9.29 -6.47
CA ASP A 65 18.05 -9.88 -5.14
C ASP A 65 19.00 -9.06 -4.23
N PRO A 66 18.51 -8.49 -3.11
CA PRO A 66 19.34 -7.75 -2.17
C PRO A 66 20.36 -8.63 -1.42
N CYS A 67 20.20 -9.95 -1.45
CA CYS A 67 20.90 -10.94 -0.64
C CYS A 67 21.72 -11.95 -1.44
N GLY A 68 21.55 -11.99 -2.76
CA GLY A 68 22.19 -12.96 -3.67
C GLY A 68 23.17 -12.32 -4.66
N ASP A 69 23.97 -13.17 -5.30
CA ASP A 69 24.97 -12.79 -6.31
C ASP A 69 24.34 -12.60 -7.71
N GLY A 70 23.28 -11.78 -7.80
CA GLY A 70 22.77 -11.27 -9.08
C GLY A 70 21.52 -11.93 -9.68
N ASP A 71 20.82 -12.80 -8.95
CA ASP A 71 19.51 -13.30 -9.38
C ASP A 71 18.44 -12.19 -9.30
N GLU A 72 17.49 -12.19 -10.23
CA GLU A 72 16.34 -11.29 -10.20
C GLU A 72 15.13 -11.98 -9.56
N TRP A 73 14.49 -11.30 -8.61
CA TRP A 73 13.21 -11.71 -8.07
C TRP A 73 12.09 -11.26 -9.00
N GLU A 74 11.48 -12.23 -9.66
CA GLU A 74 10.25 -12.02 -10.41
C GLU A 74 9.03 -12.21 -9.52
N PHE A 75 8.12 -11.24 -9.55
CA PHE A 75 6.85 -11.32 -8.85
C PHE A 75 5.81 -10.42 -9.51
N ARG A 76 4.54 -10.65 -9.16
CA ARG A 76 3.42 -9.82 -9.58
C ARG A 76 2.85 -9.10 -8.37
N LEU A 77 2.81 -7.78 -8.47
CA LEU A 77 2.10 -6.93 -7.53
C LEU A 77 0.65 -6.76 -7.99
N THR A 78 -0.28 -6.71 -7.04
CA THR A 78 -1.68 -6.37 -7.25
C THR A 78 -2.10 -5.30 -6.25
N PHE A 79 -2.93 -4.36 -6.71
CA PHE A 79 -3.34 -3.21 -5.91
C PHE A 79 -4.85 -3.18 -5.78
N ASP A 80 -5.35 -3.24 -4.55
CA ASP A 80 -6.78 -3.14 -4.21
C ASP A 80 -7.13 -1.79 -3.56
N SER A 81 -6.10 -1.07 -3.10
CA SER A 81 -6.23 0.21 -2.41
C SER A 81 -4.99 1.08 -2.62
N LEU A 82 -5.12 2.38 -2.38
CA LEU A 82 -3.98 3.30 -2.45
C LEU A 82 -2.91 3.00 -1.39
N ARG A 83 -3.25 2.30 -0.30
CA ARG A 83 -2.29 1.86 0.72
C ARG A 83 -1.41 0.72 0.21
N SER A 84 -1.88 -0.03 -0.78
CA SER A 84 -1.14 -1.16 -1.37
C SER A 84 0.07 -0.68 -2.20
N PHE A 85 0.08 0.60 -2.60
CA PHE A 85 1.24 1.27 -3.19
C PHE A 85 2.27 1.76 -2.15
N GLU A 86 1.97 1.73 -0.85
CA GLU A 86 2.93 2.12 0.18
C GLU A 86 4.01 1.04 0.38
N PRO A 87 5.20 1.40 0.89
CA PRO A 87 6.30 0.46 1.11
C PRO A 87 5.91 -0.85 1.80
N ALA A 88 5.10 -0.75 2.87
CA ALA A 88 4.64 -1.91 3.61
C ALA A 88 3.62 -2.77 2.84
N GLY A 89 2.80 -2.14 1.99
CA GLY A 89 1.84 -2.83 1.12
C GLY A 89 2.53 -3.62 0.02
N VAL A 90 3.58 -3.04 -0.56
CA VAL A 90 4.41 -3.68 -1.59
C VAL A 90 5.19 -4.86 -1.02
N LEU A 91 5.93 -4.67 0.09
CA LEU A 91 6.77 -5.72 0.66
C LEU A 91 6.00 -6.98 1.07
N LYS A 92 4.74 -6.83 1.52
CA LYS A 92 3.86 -7.95 1.90
C LYS A 92 3.50 -8.86 0.72
N GLN A 93 3.55 -8.35 -0.50
CA GLN A 93 3.17 -9.09 -1.70
C GLN A 93 4.32 -9.87 -2.32
N ILE A 94 5.57 -9.59 -1.91
CA ILE A 94 6.77 -10.23 -2.43
C ILE A 94 6.99 -11.54 -1.67
N PRO A 95 6.80 -12.73 -2.28
CA PRO A 95 6.95 -14.00 -1.59
C PRO A 95 8.33 -14.17 -0.94
N GLN A 96 9.38 -13.74 -1.64
CA GLN A 96 10.78 -13.80 -1.20
C GLN A 96 11.03 -12.92 0.04
N ALA A 97 10.28 -11.83 0.23
CA ALA A 97 10.39 -10.96 1.40
C ALA A 97 9.61 -11.48 2.62
N GLY A 98 8.72 -12.47 2.44
CA GLY A 98 7.82 -12.96 3.48
C GLY A 98 8.54 -13.48 4.72
N TRP A 99 9.57 -14.31 4.53
CA TRP A 99 10.38 -14.83 5.64
C TRP A 99 11.08 -13.71 6.43
N ARG A 100 11.61 -12.70 5.73
CA ARG A 100 12.26 -11.53 6.35
C ARG A 100 11.30 -10.69 7.17
N LEU A 101 10.10 -10.45 6.65
CA LEU A 101 9.06 -9.73 7.38
C LEU A 101 8.62 -10.50 8.64
N GLY A 102 8.41 -11.81 8.52
CA GLY A 102 8.04 -12.66 9.64
C GLY A 102 9.12 -12.69 10.72
N VAL A 103 10.38 -12.89 10.33
CA VAL A 103 11.52 -12.84 11.25
C VAL A 103 11.63 -11.47 11.92
N ARG A 104 11.52 -10.38 11.16
CA ARG A 104 11.56 -9.00 11.69
C ARG A 104 10.49 -8.79 12.76
N GLU A 105 9.27 -9.25 12.52
CA GLU A 105 8.18 -9.17 13.49
C GLU A 105 8.52 -9.94 14.78
N LYS A 106 9.06 -11.16 14.67
CA LYS A 106 9.46 -11.95 15.85
C LYS A 106 10.64 -11.34 16.62
N LEU A 107 11.61 -10.76 15.92
CA LEU A 107 12.73 -10.04 16.55
C LEU A 107 12.23 -8.80 17.32
N LEU A 108 11.26 -8.06 16.77
CA LEU A 108 10.62 -6.93 17.45
C LEU A 108 9.80 -7.40 18.67
N ALA A 109 9.02 -8.47 18.55
CA ALA A 109 8.26 -9.05 19.65
C ALA A 109 9.18 -9.53 20.78
N ARG A 110 10.30 -10.19 20.45
CA ARG A 110 11.31 -10.55 21.45
C ARG A 110 11.87 -9.31 22.12
N ARG A 111 12.21 -8.27 21.36
CA ARG A 111 12.71 -6.99 21.90
C ARG A 111 11.71 -6.29 22.84
N ALA A 112 10.41 -6.47 22.60
CA ALA A 112 9.35 -5.97 23.48
C ALA A 112 9.09 -6.85 24.72
N GLY A 113 9.75 -8.02 24.83
CA GLY A 113 9.51 -8.99 25.90
C GLY A 113 8.22 -9.80 25.71
N GLU A 114 7.64 -9.79 24.52
CA GLU A 114 6.37 -10.46 24.18
C GLU A 114 6.59 -11.90 23.69
N LEU A 115 7.84 -12.26 23.37
CA LEU A 115 8.21 -13.58 22.82
C LEU A 115 9.29 -14.26 23.68
N ALA A 116 9.11 -15.55 23.94
CA ALA A 116 10.12 -16.36 24.63
C ALA A 116 11.34 -16.62 23.71
N PRO A 117 12.56 -16.80 24.27
CA PRO A 117 13.77 -16.99 23.46
C PRO A 117 13.73 -18.28 22.63
N GLU A 118 13.17 -19.37 23.19
CA GLU A 118 13.02 -20.67 22.52
C GLU A 118 12.12 -20.59 21.28
N GLN A 119 11.04 -19.78 21.37
CA GLN A 119 10.13 -19.56 20.26
C GLN A 119 10.82 -18.76 19.13
N LEU A 120 11.62 -17.75 19.49
CA LEU A 120 12.40 -17.01 18.51
C LEU A 120 13.41 -17.92 17.80
N GLU A 121 14.14 -18.73 18.56
CA GLU A 121 15.15 -19.64 18.01
C GLU A 121 14.54 -20.62 17.01
N ARG A 122 13.39 -21.22 17.35
CA ARG A 122 12.66 -22.10 16.43
C ARG A 122 12.26 -21.41 15.13
N VAL A 123 11.70 -20.20 15.20
CA VAL A 123 11.29 -19.45 13.99
C VAL A 123 12.50 -19.07 13.13
N VAL A 124 13.60 -18.69 13.77
CA VAL A 124 14.84 -18.32 13.08
C VAL A 124 15.47 -19.54 12.38
N GLU A 125 15.44 -20.71 13.01
CA GLU A 125 15.90 -21.95 12.38
C GLU A 125 15.01 -22.39 11.21
N GLU A 126 13.70 -22.30 11.38
CA GLU A 126 12.74 -22.60 10.30
C GLU A 126 12.93 -21.66 9.11
N ALA A 127 13.07 -20.35 9.36
CA ALA A 127 13.32 -19.36 8.32
C ALA A 127 14.67 -19.59 7.62
N ALA A 128 15.71 -19.99 8.36
CA ALA A 128 17.01 -20.34 7.79
C ALA A 128 16.95 -21.59 6.90
N GLN A 129 16.11 -22.58 7.22
CA GLN A 129 15.92 -23.77 6.38
C GLN A 129 15.13 -23.46 5.10
N ALA A 130 14.16 -22.54 5.18
CA ALA A 130 13.33 -22.16 4.05
C ALA A 130 14.06 -21.21 3.07
N ASP A 131 14.95 -20.37 3.57
CA ASP A 131 15.69 -19.37 2.80
C ASP A 131 17.17 -19.35 3.17
N ALA A 132 18.01 -19.78 2.23
CA ALA A 132 19.46 -19.86 2.40
C ALA A 132 20.10 -18.51 2.72
N SER A 133 19.50 -17.40 2.30
CA SER A 133 19.99 -16.05 2.60
C SER A 133 19.84 -15.67 4.07
N LEU A 134 19.08 -16.44 4.87
CA LEU A 134 18.90 -16.24 6.31
C LEU A 134 19.79 -17.14 7.17
N HIS A 135 20.66 -17.98 6.58
CA HIS A 135 21.57 -18.87 7.32
C HIS A 135 22.50 -18.14 8.31
N TRP A 136 22.77 -16.85 8.11
CA TRP A 136 23.58 -16.04 9.02
C TRP A 136 22.89 -15.75 10.37
N LEU A 137 21.55 -15.77 10.40
CA LEU A 137 20.75 -15.27 11.50
C LEU A 137 20.85 -16.13 12.77
N PRO A 138 20.73 -17.48 12.71
CA PRO A 138 20.92 -18.32 13.90
C PRO A 138 22.30 -18.12 14.55
N ALA A 139 23.35 -18.05 13.72
CA ALA A 139 24.71 -17.83 14.20
C ALA A 139 24.88 -16.46 14.86
N ALA A 140 24.34 -15.40 14.24
CA ALA A 140 24.40 -14.03 14.76
C ALA A 140 23.70 -13.88 16.12
N LEU A 141 22.58 -14.59 16.34
CA LEU A 141 21.89 -14.58 17.62
C LEU A 141 22.61 -15.41 18.69
N ARG A 142 23.39 -16.44 18.31
CA ARG A 142 24.11 -17.32 19.26
C ARG A 142 25.53 -16.86 19.64
N ALA A 143 26.19 -16.07 18.79
CA ALA A 143 27.65 -15.84 18.80
C ALA A 143 28.32 -15.38 20.12
N ASN A 144 27.57 -14.94 21.15
CA ASN A 144 28.14 -14.54 22.44
C ASN A 144 27.64 -15.33 23.66
N GLN A 145 26.88 -16.42 23.46
CA GLN A 145 26.51 -17.34 24.55
C GLN A 145 27.73 -18.12 25.09
N THR A 146 28.84 -18.13 24.35
CA THR A 146 30.08 -18.85 24.68
C THR A 146 31.08 -18.05 25.52
N SER A 147 30.71 -16.85 26.01
CA SER A 147 31.48 -16.19 27.07
C SER A 147 31.27 -16.98 28.36
N ALA A 148 32.26 -17.80 28.72
CA ALA A 148 32.23 -18.70 29.87
C ALA A 148 31.72 -18.00 31.15
N PRO A 149 30.93 -18.70 31.99
CA PRO A 149 30.52 -18.18 33.28
C PRO A 149 31.75 -17.92 34.15
N GLY A 150 31.86 -16.72 34.71
CA GLY A 150 32.77 -16.48 35.82
C GLY A 150 32.44 -17.50 36.91
N THR A 151 33.42 -18.32 37.27
CA THR A 151 33.33 -19.40 38.25
C THR A 151 32.72 -18.87 39.56
N PRO A 152 31.53 -19.33 39.99
CA PRO A 152 31.09 -19.09 41.35
C PRO A 152 31.97 -19.93 42.28
N GLN A 153 32.74 -19.26 43.14
CA GLN A 153 33.43 -19.92 44.25
C GLN A 153 32.40 -20.66 45.12
N PRO A 154 32.65 -21.93 45.49
CA PRO A 154 31.82 -22.62 46.45
C PRO A 154 32.13 -22.07 47.85
N SER A 155 31.37 -21.07 48.29
CA SER A 155 31.29 -20.74 49.72
C SER A 155 30.44 -21.81 50.40
N GLY A 156 31.11 -22.76 51.03
CA GLY A 156 30.51 -23.74 51.93
C GLY A 156 29.81 -23.04 53.09
N GLY A 157 28.53 -23.34 53.26
CA GLY A 157 27.70 -22.85 54.36
C GLY A 157 26.50 -23.76 54.57
N SER A 158 26.72 -24.79 55.41
CA SER A 158 25.77 -25.55 56.23
C SER A 158 24.38 -25.87 55.65
N ILE A 159 24.27 -27.03 55.00
CA ILE A 159 23.02 -27.67 54.53
C ILE A 159 22.32 -28.45 55.68
N LEU A 160 22.80 -28.37 56.92
CA LEU A 160 22.39 -29.28 58.01
C LEU A 160 21.63 -28.65 59.19
N ASP A 161 21.31 -27.35 59.17
CA ASP A 161 20.70 -26.65 60.32
C ASP A 161 19.25 -26.16 60.10
N GLN A 162 18.57 -26.62 59.05
CA GLN A 162 17.24 -26.11 58.71
C GLN A 162 16.18 -27.20 58.48
N ILE A 163 16.33 -28.34 59.15
CA ILE A 163 15.33 -29.42 59.16
C ILE A 163 14.61 -29.41 60.51
N ASP A 164 13.73 -28.43 60.72
CA ASP A 164 12.63 -28.57 61.69
C ASP A 164 11.49 -27.58 61.38
N GLU A 165 10.42 -28.04 60.73
CA GLU A 165 9.02 -27.64 61.03
C GLU A 165 7.99 -28.44 60.17
N PRO A 166 6.77 -28.71 60.70
CA PRO A 166 5.81 -29.68 60.16
C PRO A 166 4.89 -29.07 59.05
N PRO A 167 4.03 -29.86 58.38
CA PRO A 167 3.57 -29.56 57.03
C PRO A 167 2.34 -28.63 57.02
N ALA A 168 2.43 -27.54 56.26
CA ALA A 168 1.26 -26.79 55.77
C ALA A 168 1.08 -27.10 54.28
N THR A 169 0.07 -27.90 53.95
CA THR A 169 -0.18 -28.41 52.59
C THR A 169 -0.73 -27.39 51.58
N ASP A 170 -0.78 -26.10 51.91
CA ASP A 170 -1.27 -25.04 51.01
C ASP A 170 -0.18 -24.05 50.54
N SER A 171 1.07 -24.13 51.04
CA SER A 171 2.12 -23.17 50.63
C SER A 171 2.80 -23.55 49.31
N VAL A 172 3.00 -24.84 49.07
CA VAL A 172 3.80 -25.34 47.94
C VAL A 172 3.18 -24.97 46.60
N ALA A 173 1.84 -25.02 46.49
CA ALA A 173 1.13 -24.61 45.29
C ALA A 173 1.31 -23.10 45.03
N SER A 174 1.19 -22.28 46.07
CA SER A 174 1.36 -20.82 45.97
C SER A 174 2.81 -20.40 45.71
N GLU A 175 3.79 -21.16 46.21
CA GLU A 175 5.22 -20.96 45.96
C GLU A 175 5.61 -21.41 44.55
N VAL A 176 5.08 -22.52 44.06
CA VAL A 176 5.25 -22.97 42.67
C VAL A 176 4.63 -21.96 41.71
N GLU A 177 3.47 -21.39 42.03
CA GLU A 177 2.82 -20.36 41.21
C GLU A 177 3.60 -19.03 41.21
N ARG A 178 4.13 -18.60 42.36
CA ARG A 178 5.01 -17.43 42.46
C ARG A 178 6.34 -17.64 41.73
N LEU A 179 6.95 -18.82 41.86
CA LEU A 179 8.19 -19.15 41.17
C LEU A 179 7.98 -19.28 39.66
N ALA A 180 6.83 -19.81 39.22
CA ALA A 180 6.45 -19.84 37.81
C ALA A 180 6.20 -18.43 37.26
N ALA A 181 5.58 -17.55 38.04
CA ALA A 181 5.39 -16.14 37.68
C ALA A 181 6.73 -15.38 37.59
N ASP A 182 7.62 -15.56 38.57
CA ASP A 182 8.95 -14.94 38.59
C ASP A 182 9.86 -15.51 37.47
N ALA A 183 9.77 -16.81 37.16
CA ALA A 183 10.46 -17.42 36.03
C ALA A 183 9.93 -16.92 34.68
N GLY A 184 8.61 -16.75 34.57
CA GLY A 184 7.97 -16.15 33.41
C GLY A 184 8.41 -14.69 33.20
N ASP A 185 8.56 -13.92 34.28
CA ASP A 185 9.01 -12.53 34.23
C ASP A 185 10.53 -12.43 33.94
N ALA A 186 11.34 -13.34 34.49
CA ALA A 186 12.77 -13.43 34.19
C ALA A 186 13.03 -13.79 32.71
N SER A 187 12.22 -14.67 32.11
CA SER A 187 12.31 -15.05 30.69
C SER A 187 11.97 -13.88 29.73
N LYS A 188 11.15 -12.93 30.19
CA LYS A 188 10.84 -11.69 29.46
C LYS A 188 11.96 -10.65 29.52
N ARG A 189 12.88 -10.74 30.51
CA ARG A 189 14.00 -9.81 30.63
C ARG A 189 15.05 -10.11 29.58
N ILE A 190 15.39 -9.08 28.81
CA ILE A 190 16.37 -9.16 27.73
C ILE A 190 17.69 -8.64 28.28
N SER A 191 18.75 -9.44 28.17
CA SER A 191 20.09 -8.98 28.54
C SER A 191 20.57 -7.88 27.58
N ALA A 192 21.42 -6.96 28.04
CA ALA A 192 21.96 -5.90 27.19
C ALA A 192 22.65 -6.47 25.92
N GLY A 193 23.41 -7.56 26.06
CA GLY A 193 24.07 -8.22 24.93
C GLY A 193 23.11 -8.97 23.98
N GLU A 194 21.95 -9.43 24.46
CA GLU A 194 20.87 -9.93 23.58
C GLU A 194 20.20 -8.78 22.83
N ALA A 195 19.91 -7.66 23.50
CA ALA A 195 19.30 -6.49 22.87
C ALA A 195 20.17 -5.94 21.73
N ASP A 196 21.50 -5.90 21.90
CA ASP A 196 22.44 -5.47 20.86
C ASP A 196 22.46 -6.43 19.65
N ARG A 197 22.39 -7.75 19.88
CA ARG A 197 22.30 -8.76 18.81
C ARG A 197 21.00 -8.64 18.03
N LEU A 198 19.87 -8.51 18.74
CA LEU A 198 18.56 -8.29 18.12
C LEU A 198 18.56 -7.01 17.28
N LYS A 199 19.15 -5.93 17.80
CA LYS A 199 19.28 -4.66 17.08
C LYS A 199 20.13 -4.79 15.82
N ALA A 200 21.28 -5.48 15.89
CA ALA A 200 22.15 -5.70 14.73
C ALA A 200 21.47 -6.56 13.66
N ALA A 201 20.78 -7.63 14.08
CA ALA A 201 20.01 -8.49 13.18
C ALA A 201 18.85 -7.74 12.50
N LEU A 202 18.07 -6.98 13.27
CA LEU A 202 17.01 -6.11 12.76
C LEU A 202 17.56 -5.09 11.74
N ALA A 203 18.66 -4.42 12.07
CA ALA A 203 19.25 -3.42 11.18
C ALA A 203 19.73 -4.00 9.86
N ARG A 204 20.18 -5.27 9.84
CA ARG A 204 20.55 -5.96 8.60
C ARG A 204 19.29 -6.30 7.78
N ILE A 205 18.27 -6.88 8.40
CA ILE A 205 17.02 -7.22 7.72
C ILE A 205 16.33 -5.97 7.16
N ASP A 206 16.27 -4.87 7.94
CA ASP A 206 15.68 -3.61 7.51
C ASP A 206 16.43 -3.01 6.30
N ARG A 207 17.76 -3.19 6.23
CA ARG A 207 18.57 -2.76 5.08
C ARG A 207 18.26 -3.57 3.83
N GLU A 208 18.16 -4.89 3.97
CA GLU A 208 17.84 -5.81 2.86
C GLU A 208 16.41 -5.55 2.32
N LEU A 209 15.42 -5.44 3.21
CA LEU A 209 14.04 -5.09 2.85
C LEU A 209 13.94 -3.67 2.25
N GLY A 210 14.72 -2.73 2.79
CA GLY A 210 14.81 -1.36 2.28
C GLY A 210 15.32 -1.32 0.84
N ALA A 211 16.34 -2.10 0.52
CA ALA A 211 16.90 -2.18 -0.84
C ALA A 211 15.88 -2.73 -1.86
N VAL A 212 15.15 -3.80 -1.50
CA VAL A 212 14.07 -4.35 -2.35
C VAL A 212 12.99 -3.32 -2.59
N CYS A 213 12.53 -2.68 -1.51
CA CYS A 213 11.50 -1.68 -1.59
C CYS A 213 11.93 -0.49 -2.46
N GLU A 214 13.15 0.00 -2.27
CA GLU A 214 13.71 1.10 -3.07
C GLU A 214 13.79 0.73 -4.56
N ALA A 215 14.20 -0.49 -4.89
CA ALA A 215 14.27 -0.94 -6.26
C ALA A 215 12.87 -1.05 -6.92
N VAL A 216 11.86 -1.54 -6.20
CA VAL A 216 10.46 -1.53 -6.67
C VAL A 216 9.97 -0.11 -6.91
N LEU A 217 10.12 0.78 -5.92
CA LEU A 217 9.62 2.16 -5.97
C LEU A 217 10.31 3.01 -7.05
N LYS A 218 11.53 2.65 -7.46
CA LYS A 218 12.25 3.31 -8.55
C LYS A 218 11.88 2.79 -9.93
N SER A 219 11.19 1.65 -10.04
CA SER A 219 10.80 1.12 -11.35
C SER A 219 9.82 2.07 -12.06
N ASP A 220 10.02 2.31 -13.35
CA ASP A 220 9.19 3.25 -14.13
C ASP A 220 7.76 2.75 -14.30
N SER A 221 7.60 1.44 -14.45
CA SER A 221 6.29 0.81 -14.58
C SER A 221 5.46 0.94 -13.29
N PHE A 222 6.07 0.76 -12.11
CA PHE A 222 5.38 1.00 -10.82
C PHE A 222 4.99 2.47 -10.68
N ARG A 223 5.93 3.39 -10.94
CA ARG A 223 5.70 4.83 -10.83
C ARG A 223 4.61 5.31 -11.79
N GLY A 224 4.50 4.73 -12.99
CA GLY A 224 3.45 5.03 -13.95
C GLY A 224 2.06 4.73 -13.40
N VAL A 225 1.84 3.50 -12.94
CA VAL A 225 0.56 3.05 -12.38
C VAL A 225 0.23 3.85 -11.10
N GLU A 226 1.19 4.01 -10.19
CA GLU A 226 0.99 4.78 -8.96
C GLU A 226 0.62 6.24 -9.25
N ARG A 227 1.33 6.88 -10.20
CA ARG A 227 1.05 8.25 -10.63
C ARG A 227 -0.37 8.39 -11.17
N ALA A 228 -0.82 7.47 -12.02
CA ALA A 228 -2.16 7.51 -12.59
C ALA A 228 -3.23 7.49 -11.48
N TRP A 229 -3.11 6.57 -10.51
CA TRP A 229 -4.07 6.45 -9.42
C TRP A 229 -3.99 7.60 -8.40
N ARG A 230 -2.80 8.07 -8.06
CA ARG A 230 -2.63 9.25 -7.17
C ARG A 230 -3.06 10.54 -7.86
N GLY A 231 -2.87 10.65 -9.17
CA GLY A 231 -3.36 11.75 -10.01
C GLY A 231 -4.88 11.77 -10.06
N LEU A 232 -5.51 10.61 -10.29
CA LEU A 232 -6.97 10.47 -10.21
C LEU A 232 -7.51 10.86 -8.83
N ARG A 233 -6.87 10.37 -7.75
CA ARG A 233 -7.22 10.77 -6.37
C ARG A 233 -7.09 12.28 -6.17
N PHE A 234 -6.02 12.89 -6.66
CA PHE A 234 -5.81 14.33 -6.56
C PHE A 234 -6.93 15.13 -7.24
N LEU A 235 -7.36 14.71 -8.44
CA LEU A 235 -8.50 15.33 -9.13
C LEU A 235 -9.79 15.19 -8.32
N VAL A 236 -10.09 13.97 -7.83
CA VAL A 236 -11.28 13.70 -7.01
C VAL A 236 -11.31 14.53 -5.72
N ASP A 237 -10.16 14.71 -5.07
CA ASP A 237 -10.07 15.49 -3.83
C ASP A 237 -10.30 16.99 -4.07
N ARG A 238 -9.94 17.50 -5.26
CA ARG A 238 -9.99 18.93 -5.61
C ARG A 238 -11.24 19.36 -6.37
N ILE A 239 -11.90 18.44 -7.07
CA ILE A 239 -13.14 18.74 -7.81
C ILE A 239 -14.31 18.83 -6.82
N ASP A 240 -15.11 19.89 -6.95
CA ASP A 240 -16.41 19.99 -6.29
C ASP A 240 -17.52 19.42 -7.19
N PHE A 241 -17.89 18.16 -6.94
CA PHE A 241 -18.92 17.47 -7.69
C PHE A 241 -20.34 18.02 -7.48
N ARG A 242 -20.55 18.91 -6.49
CA ARG A 242 -21.84 19.60 -6.26
C ARG A 242 -22.09 20.70 -7.28
N GLU A 243 -21.03 21.19 -7.92
CA GLU A 243 -21.09 22.24 -8.95
C GLU A 243 -21.41 21.69 -10.35
N GLY A 244 -21.85 20.44 -10.45
CA GLY A 244 -22.21 19.81 -11.73
C GLY A 244 -21.01 19.29 -12.52
N VAL A 245 -19.84 19.13 -11.90
CA VAL A 245 -18.69 18.46 -12.54
C VAL A 245 -18.84 16.94 -12.42
N ARG A 246 -18.50 16.22 -13.48
CA ARG A 246 -18.43 14.76 -13.52
C ARG A 246 -17.06 14.35 -14.05
N LEU A 247 -16.40 13.44 -13.34
CA LEU A 247 -15.10 12.91 -13.72
C LEU A 247 -15.26 11.46 -14.17
N TRP A 248 -14.62 11.15 -15.29
CA TRP A 248 -14.55 9.81 -15.85
C TRP A 248 -13.09 9.38 -15.98
N ALA A 249 -12.80 8.11 -15.71
CA ALA A 249 -11.50 7.50 -15.90
C ALA A 249 -11.56 6.48 -17.04
N LEU A 250 -10.61 6.56 -17.95
CA LEU A 250 -10.40 5.60 -19.03
C LEU A 250 -8.99 5.02 -18.90
N HIS A 251 -8.89 3.71 -18.71
CA HIS A 251 -7.61 3.03 -18.81
C HIS A 251 -7.21 2.88 -20.27
N ALA A 252 -6.04 3.41 -20.59
CA ALA A 252 -5.39 3.15 -21.86
C ALA A 252 -3.87 3.13 -21.66
N PRO A 253 -3.20 2.02 -22.02
CA PRO A 253 -1.76 2.04 -22.25
C PRO A 253 -1.41 3.09 -23.31
N ARG A 254 -0.20 3.65 -23.23
CA ARG A 254 0.21 4.82 -24.07
C ARG A 254 0.12 4.54 -25.57
N ASP A 255 0.50 3.34 -25.99
CA ASP A 255 0.47 2.87 -27.37
C ASP A 255 -0.96 2.68 -27.90
N ALA A 256 -1.91 2.36 -27.03
CA ALA A 256 -3.33 2.23 -27.35
C ALA A 256 -4.16 3.49 -27.03
N ALA A 257 -3.54 4.58 -26.57
CA ALA A 257 -4.24 5.75 -26.02
C ALA A 257 -5.16 6.43 -27.05
N LEU A 258 -4.69 6.60 -28.29
CA LEU A 258 -5.48 7.21 -29.35
C LEU A 258 -6.68 6.32 -29.73
N ASP A 259 -6.44 5.05 -30.00
CA ASP A 259 -7.48 4.11 -30.41
C ASP A 259 -8.56 4.00 -29.34
N ARG A 260 -8.16 3.83 -28.07
CA ARG A 260 -9.11 3.79 -26.95
C ARG A 260 -9.87 5.10 -26.77
N LEU A 261 -9.21 6.24 -26.94
CA LEU A 261 -9.88 7.53 -26.87
C LEU A 261 -10.96 7.63 -27.97
N VAL A 262 -10.63 7.25 -29.20
CA VAL A 262 -11.58 7.28 -30.32
C VAL A 262 -12.76 6.34 -30.07
N GLU A 263 -12.48 5.08 -29.72
CA GLU A 263 -13.50 4.04 -29.57
C GLU A 263 -14.39 4.23 -28.34
N ARG A 264 -13.83 4.72 -27.22
CA ARG A 264 -14.54 4.80 -25.93
C ARG A 264 -15.05 6.19 -25.58
N VAL A 265 -14.57 7.23 -26.26
CA VAL A 265 -14.92 8.62 -25.94
C VAL A 265 -15.40 9.36 -27.19
N ILE A 266 -14.61 9.42 -28.26
CA ILE A 266 -14.95 10.28 -29.41
C ILE A 266 -16.18 9.76 -30.15
N ASN A 267 -16.16 8.50 -30.62
CA ASN A 267 -17.28 7.94 -31.37
C ASN A 267 -18.57 7.91 -30.53
N PRO A 268 -18.58 7.39 -29.30
CA PRO A 268 -19.79 7.38 -28.48
C PRO A 268 -20.31 8.78 -28.16
N ALA A 269 -19.43 9.79 -28.00
CA ALA A 269 -19.86 11.17 -27.78
C ALA A 269 -20.42 11.82 -29.05
N PHE A 270 -19.88 11.47 -30.22
CA PHE A 270 -20.37 11.93 -31.51
C PHE A 270 -21.74 11.33 -31.83
N ASP A 271 -21.93 10.05 -31.54
CA ASP A 271 -23.18 9.31 -31.74
C ASP A 271 -24.26 9.65 -30.70
N GLY A 272 -23.91 10.44 -29.67
CA GLY A 272 -24.82 10.88 -28.61
C GLY A 272 -25.12 9.80 -27.55
N GLU A 273 -24.33 8.73 -27.50
CA GLU A 273 -24.45 7.65 -26.51
C GLU A 273 -23.95 8.10 -25.12
N ILE A 274 -22.94 8.96 -25.10
CA ILE A 274 -22.41 9.57 -23.88
C ILE A 274 -22.42 11.11 -23.98
N PRO A 275 -22.45 11.83 -22.84
CA PRO A 275 -22.31 13.27 -22.84
C PRO A 275 -20.96 13.70 -23.43
N THR A 276 -20.97 14.75 -24.24
CA THR A 276 -19.74 15.28 -24.84
C THR A 276 -18.81 15.83 -23.76
N PRO A 277 -17.55 15.35 -23.68
CA PRO A 277 -16.62 15.83 -22.68
C PRO A 277 -16.26 17.30 -22.94
N GLY A 278 -16.29 18.11 -21.87
CA GLY A 278 -15.80 19.48 -21.91
C GLY A 278 -14.28 19.58 -21.82
N MET A 279 -13.63 18.51 -21.33
CA MET A 279 -12.17 18.41 -21.21
C MET A 279 -11.73 16.95 -21.29
N ILE A 280 -10.66 16.70 -22.03
CA ILE A 280 -9.93 15.43 -22.04
C ILE A 280 -8.55 15.69 -21.46
N LEU A 281 -8.20 14.97 -20.40
CA LEU A 281 -6.90 15.00 -19.73
C LEU A 281 -6.13 13.75 -20.08
N LEU A 282 -4.94 13.91 -20.64
CA LEU A 282 -4.03 12.82 -20.98
C LEU A 282 -2.88 12.78 -19.96
N ASP A 283 -2.81 11.77 -19.10
CA ASP A 283 -1.70 11.63 -18.14
C ASP A 283 -0.57 10.78 -18.72
N TYR A 284 0.08 11.30 -19.76
CA TYR A 284 1.26 10.68 -20.38
C TYR A 284 2.43 11.67 -20.44
N PRO A 285 3.68 11.19 -20.36
CA PRO A 285 4.82 12.00 -20.72
C PRO A 285 4.86 12.21 -22.24
N PHE A 286 4.92 13.47 -22.66
CA PHE A 286 5.21 13.87 -24.04
C PHE A 286 6.55 14.58 -24.08
N ALA A 287 7.43 14.13 -24.97
CA ALA A 287 8.71 14.76 -25.28
C ALA A 287 8.64 15.44 -26.64
N ASN A 288 9.66 16.22 -27.00
CA ASN A 288 9.79 16.87 -28.30
C ASN A 288 10.26 15.89 -29.40
N THR A 289 9.68 14.68 -29.44
CA THR A 289 10.00 13.68 -30.45
C THR A 289 9.00 13.74 -31.61
N PRO A 290 9.39 13.35 -32.84
CA PRO A 290 8.45 13.31 -33.96
C PRO A 290 7.22 12.45 -33.71
N ALA A 291 7.39 11.30 -33.04
CA ALA A 291 6.28 10.39 -32.70
C ALA A 291 5.27 11.04 -31.74
N ASP A 292 5.76 11.76 -30.72
CA ASP A 292 4.89 12.41 -29.73
C ASP A 292 4.14 13.60 -30.33
N ILE A 293 4.79 14.36 -31.21
CA ILE A 293 4.14 15.47 -31.93
C ILE A 293 3.04 14.92 -32.86
N GLN A 294 3.31 13.82 -33.57
CA GLN A 294 2.29 13.17 -34.42
C GLN A 294 1.12 12.63 -33.60
N LEU A 295 1.38 12.00 -32.46
CA LEU A 295 0.32 11.51 -31.57
C LEU A 295 -0.54 12.68 -31.04
N LEU A 296 0.06 13.78 -30.62
CA LEU A 296 -0.67 14.98 -30.18
C LEU A 296 -1.51 15.59 -31.30
N ASP A 297 -0.98 15.65 -32.52
CA ASP A 297 -1.70 16.16 -33.70
C ASP A 297 -2.93 15.28 -34.01
N GLN A 298 -2.75 13.96 -34.02
CA GLN A 298 -3.84 13.00 -34.21
C GLN A 298 -4.91 13.12 -33.13
N ILE A 299 -4.53 13.16 -31.84
CA ILE A 299 -5.49 13.31 -30.75
C ILE A 299 -6.24 14.64 -30.86
N THR A 300 -5.56 15.72 -31.20
CA THR A 300 -6.18 17.05 -31.35
C THR A 300 -7.16 17.07 -32.52
N GLN A 301 -6.81 16.45 -33.65
CA GLN A 301 -7.69 16.34 -34.81
C GLN A 301 -8.96 15.54 -34.47
N GLN A 302 -8.82 14.42 -33.74
CA GLN A 302 -9.97 13.63 -33.30
C GLN A 302 -10.82 14.40 -32.28
N ALA A 303 -10.21 15.06 -31.29
CA ALA A 303 -10.91 15.85 -30.29
C ALA A 303 -11.66 17.05 -30.91
N ALA A 304 -11.15 17.64 -31.99
CA ALA A 304 -11.82 18.71 -32.72
C ALA A 304 -13.13 18.28 -33.42
N SER A 305 -13.34 16.97 -33.62
CA SER A 305 -14.58 16.42 -34.18
C SER A 305 -15.71 16.33 -33.16
N LEU A 306 -15.41 16.49 -31.86
CA LEU A 306 -16.42 16.40 -30.81
C LEU A 306 -17.48 17.50 -30.96
N PRO A 307 -18.75 17.18 -30.71
CA PRO A 307 -19.80 18.19 -30.63
C PRO A 307 -19.49 19.28 -29.59
N VAL A 308 -20.16 20.42 -29.69
CA VAL A 308 -20.07 21.43 -28.63
C VAL A 308 -20.71 20.86 -27.36
N PRO A 309 -20.03 20.91 -26.19
CA PRO A 309 -20.61 20.49 -24.93
C PRO A 309 -21.92 21.25 -24.67
N ALA A 310 -23.00 20.49 -24.44
CA ALA A 310 -24.36 21.02 -24.27
C ALA A 310 -24.52 21.91 -23.02
#